data_AF-V5TUJ8-F1
#
_entry.id   AF-V5TUJ8-F1
#
_cell.length_a   1.000
_cell.length_b   1.000
_cell.length_c   1.000
_cell.angle_alpha   90.00
_cell.angle_beta   90.00
_cell.angle_gamma   90.00
#
_symmetry.space_group_name_H-M   'P 1'
#
loop_
_entity.id
_entity.type
_entity.pdbx_description
1 polymer ?
#
loop_
_entity_poly.entity_id
_entity_poly.type
_entity_poly.pdbx_seq_one_letter_code
_entity_poly.pdbx_strand_id
1 'polypeptide(L)'
;MDCTADDRVYYVISDLHIGGDEQLEDVEFLDELLDFLGRLETTDEHAELLINGDAFGLWEFTGMSGLEKFDALEETYPSLFEQLRKTGENIQITLIPGNHDHELAAYDEYVERFAAYNVDLVQSKSITRPVGDQAIHLEHGNQQDPNNRIEDWGDTNVTPLGYYYNTLVTSRAGQLSDRGRYNWLKDVQAVTPTERVPVWMLSKYFYREMNPLLRYALVPFLLLFNISAILAILAALNLLGVWSAPVETTTSFLGQFGTVGTAIWMLLVVNASLAGLLLLVGIPLYLLRQDIKKTINRFGVFETDLTVDTQTPYKEAAREVFDEKEDVVVFCYGHTHRPSVQSVDDGLVVNSGTWLKRLHRRDGIIGLLPPVFYPSYQLCAVRITAEDGQVVVDYEEVQKPSPSPEELTLTERLLTVGRTPNPELPDRAVVETEQSVPPREPAE
;
A
#
# COMPACT_ATOMS: atom_id res chain seq x y z
N MET A 1 -13.85 37.06 -26.90
CA MET A 1 -13.03 35.91 -27.31
C MET A 1 -13.67 34.74 -26.62
N ASP A 2 -14.18 33.82 -27.42
CA ASP A 2 -14.96 32.67 -26.96
C ASP A 2 -13.95 31.66 -26.38
N CYS A 3 -13.68 31.77 -25.09
CA CYS A 3 -12.93 30.76 -24.35
C CYS A 3 -13.95 29.69 -23.97
N THR A 4 -14.13 28.69 -24.83
CA THR A 4 -14.85 27.48 -24.43
C THR A 4 -14.03 26.83 -23.34
N ALA A 5 -14.53 26.88 -22.10
CA ALA A 5 -13.98 26.17 -20.95
C ALA A 5 -13.69 24.71 -21.35
N ASP A 6 -12.56 24.14 -20.91
CA ASP A 6 -12.17 22.79 -21.32
C ASP A 6 -13.13 21.76 -20.71
N ASP A 7 -13.91 21.09 -21.56
CA ASP A 7 -14.91 20.08 -21.18
C ASP A 7 -14.32 18.67 -21.04
N ARG A 8 -12.99 18.57 -21.07
CA ARG A 8 -12.27 17.31 -20.99
C ARG A 8 -12.47 16.58 -19.67
N VAL A 9 -12.66 15.28 -19.77
CA VAL A 9 -12.73 14.34 -18.64
C VAL A 9 -11.37 13.70 -18.43
N TYR A 10 -10.79 13.86 -17.25
CA TYR A 10 -9.50 13.25 -16.92
C TYR A 10 -9.70 11.97 -16.12
N TYR A 11 -9.11 10.87 -16.60
CA TYR A 11 -8.97 9.64 -15.85
C TYR A 11 -7.52 9.52 -15.38
N VAL A 12 -7.28 9.46 -14.07
CA VAL A 12 -5.93 9.34 -13.50
C VAL A 12 -5.75 7.98 -12.86
N ILE A 13 -4.71 7.25 -13.28
CA ILE A 13 -4.24 6.00 -12.66
C ILE A 13 -2.75 6.11 -12.35
N SER A 14 -2.25 5.37 -11.36
CA SER A 14 -0.83 5.35 -10.98
C SER A 14 -0.46 4.05 -10.28
N ASP A 15 0.84 3.86 -10.02
CA ASP A 15 1.36 2.78 -9.17
C ASP A 15 0.87 1.40 -9.65
N LEU A 16 1.09 1.13 -10.94
CA LEU A 16 0.81 -0.14 -11.60
C LEU A 16 1.98 -1.12 -11.40
N HIS A 17 3.23 -0.63 -11.48
CA HIS A 17 4.47 -1.43 -11.40
C HIS A 17 4.44 -2.68 -12.29
N ILE A 18 4.10 -2.52 -13.57
CA ILE A 18 4.07 -3.62 -14.53
C ILE A 18 5.51 -4.03 -14.88
N GLY A 19 5.82 -5.32 -14.74
CA GLY A 19 7.12 -5.89 -15.04
C GLY A 19 8.06 -6.05 -13.83
N GLY A 20 9.13 -6.79 -14.06
CA GLY A 20 10.15 -7.15 -13.07
C GLY A 20 10.68 -8.56 -13.33
N ASP A 21 11.69 -8.99 -12.57
CA ASP A 21 12.26 -10.34 -12.76
C ASP A 21 11.37 -11.46 -12.17
N GLU A 22 11.33 -12.61 -12.87
CA GLU A 22 10.73 -13.87 -12.40
C GLU A 22 9.27 -13.72 -11.94
N GLN A 23 8.99 -13.86 -10.64
CA GLN A 23 7.63 -13.84 -10.10
C GLN A 23 6.99 -12.44 -10.09
N LEU A 24 7.75 -11.40 -10.42
CA LEU A 24 7.26 -10.04 -10.63
C LEU A 24 6.74 -9.82 -12.06
N GLU A 25 6.99 -10.74 -12.99
CA GLU A 25 6.39 -10.73 -14.33
C GLU A 25 4.87 -10.98 -14.29
N ASP A 26 4.37 -11.65 -13.24
CA ASP A 26 2.96 -11.99 -13.06
C ASP A 26 2.14 -10.81 -12.50
N VAL A 27 1.49 -10.08 -13.39
CA VAL A 27 0.64 -8.91 -13.06
C VAL A 27 -0.79 -9.37 -12.81
N GLU A 28 -1.13 -9.58 -11.54
CA GLU A 28 -2.43 -10.16 -11.13
C GLU A 28 -3.65 -9.32 -11.54
N PHE A 29 -3.50 -8.01 -11.76
CA PHE A 29 -4.59 -7.10 -12.15
C PHE A 29 -4.64 -6.78 -13.66
N LEU A 30 -3.83 -7.46 -14.48
CA LEU A 30 -3.68 -7.12 -15.90
C LEU A 30 -5.01 -7.19 -16.67
N ASP A 31 -5.82 -8.23 -16.41
CA ASP A 31 -7.13 -8.38 -17.05
C ASP A 31 -8.05 -7.19 -16.72
N GLU A 32 -8.08 -6.76 -15.45
CA GLU A 32 -8.87 -5.59 -15.04
C GLU A 32 -8.37 -4.28 -15.66
N LEU A 33 -7.06 -4.15 -15.89
CA LEU A 33 -6.48 -3.00 -16.57
C LEU A 33 -6.86 -2.99 -18.06
N LEU A 34 -6.79 -4.14 -18.73
CA LEU A 34 -7.20 -4.28 -20.12
C LEU A 34 -8.68 -3.97 -20.31
N ASP A 35 -9.54 -4.43 -19.40
CA ASP A 35 -10.98 -4.12 -19.40
C ASP A 35 -11.24 -2.62 -19.21
N PHE A 36 -10.50 -1.97 -18.28
CA PHE A 36 -10.58 -0.52 -18.08
C PHE A 36 -10.16 0.26 -19.32
N LEU A 37 -9.04 -0.10 -19.94
CA LEU A 37 -8.56 0.52 -21.18
C LEU A 37 -9.52 0.27 -22.35
N GLY A 38 -10.07 -0.94 -22.48
CA GLY A 38 -11.07 -1.28 -23.50
C GLY A 38 -12.38 -0.50 -23.36
N ARG A 39 -12.77 -0.15 -22.13
CA ARG A 39 -13.88 0.79 -21.89
C ARG A 39 -13.54 2.19 -22.41
N LEU A 40 -12.34 2.69 -22.13
CA LEU A 40 -11.88 4.00 -22.62
C LEU A 40 -11.70 4.03 -24.15
N GLU A 41 -11.30 2.92 -24.78
CA GLU A 41 -11.24 2.79 -26.23
C GLU A 41 -12.60 3.08 -26.89
N THR A 42 -13.71 2.78 -26.20
CA THR A 42 -15.08 2.90 -26.73
C THR A 42 -15.89 4.04 -26.11
N THR A 43 -15.25 4.93 -25.35
CA THR A 43 -15.95 6.07 -24.73
C THR A 43 -16.29 7.15 -25.75
N ASP A 44 -17.45 7.79 -25.58
CA ASP A 44 -17.87 8.98 -26.32
C ASP A 44 -17.48 10.29 -25.60
N GLU A 45 -16.91 10.19 -24.38
CA GLU A 45 -16.41 11.34 -23.64
C GLU A 45 -15.17 11.94 -24.32
N HIS A 46 -15.05 13.26 -24.32
CA HIS A 46 -13.79 13.93 -24.63
C HIS A 46 -12.82 13.71 -23.47
N ALA A 47 -12.15 12.55 -23.46
CA ALA A 47 -11.38 12.08 -22.32
C ALA A 47 -9.86 12.09 -22.58
N GLU A 48 -9.10 12.20 -21.49
CA GLU A 48 -7.66 11.95 -21.45
C GLU A 48 -7.33 11.01 -20.29
N LEU A 49 -6.56 9.97 -20.58
CA LEU A 49 -5.98 9.07 -19.57
C LEU A 49 -4.62 9.60 -19.15
N LEU A 50 -4.48 9.92 -17.87
CA LEU A 50 -3.25 10.33 -17.22
C LEU A 50 -2.69 9.18 -16.40
N ILE A 51 -1.56 8.62 -16.84
CA ILE A 51 -0.80 7.62 -16.08
C ILE A 51 0.25 8.38 -15.25
N ASN A 52 -0.05 8.57 -13.97
CA ASN A 52 0.63 9.47 -13.05
C ASN A 52 1.80 8.79 -12.30
N GLY A 53 2.76 8.25 -13.06
CA GLY A 53 3.96 7.60 -12.55
C GLY A 53 3.80 6.17 -12.07
N ASP A 54 4.94 5.48 -12.01
CA ASP A 54 5.09 4.08 -11.63
C ASP A 54 4.16 3.15 -12.43
N ALA A 55 4.09 3.40 -13.74
CA ALA A 55 3.41 2.51 -14.68
C ALA A 55 4.16 1.17 -14.78
N PHE A 56 5.49 1.23 -14.75
CA PHE A 56 6.36 0.07 -14.92
C PHE A 56 7.32 -0.14 -13.74
N GLY A 57 7.59 -1.39 -13.41
CA GLY A 57 8.58 -1.78 -12.40
C GLY A 57 10.00 -1.82 -12.96
N LEU A 58 10.55 -0.69 -13.44
CA LEU A 58 11.87 -0.70 -14.09
C LEU A 58 13.03 -0.96 -13.12
N TRP A 59 12.85 -0.68 -11.82
CA TRP A 59 13.80 -1.03 -10.77
C TRP A 59 13.89 -2.53 -10.50
N GLU A 60 12.81 -3.26 -10.83
CA GLU A 60 12.64 -4.68 -10.56
C GLU A 60 13.33 -5.57 -11.61
N PHE A 61 13.70 -5.00 -12.77
CA PHE A 61 14.56 -5.63 -13.77
C PHE A 61 16.03 -5.51 -13.36
N THR A 62 16.57 -6.53 -12.71
CA THR A 62 17.94 -6.49 -12.17
C THR A 62 19.00 -7.01 -13.15
N GLY A 63 18.57 -7.73 -14.19
CA GLY A 63 19.44 -8.31 -15.21
C GLY A 63 19.56 -7.49 -16.51
N MET A 64 18.83 -6.39 -16.63
CA MET A 64 18.71 -5.60 -17.87
C MET A 64 18.97 -4.11 -17.60
N SER A 65 19.33 -3.35 -18.63
CA SER A 65 19.61 -1.92 -18.52
C SER A 65 19.13 -1.13 -19.73
N GLY A 66 18.70 0.11 -19.54
CA GLY A 66 18.29 0.97 -20.64
C GLY A 66 17.07 0.42 -21.36
N LEU A 67 17.07 0.65 -22.68
CA LEU A 67 16.00 0.27 -23.59
C LEU A 67 15.76 -1.25 -23.67
N GLU A 68 16.69 -2.10 -23.24
CA GLU A 68 16.46 -3.55 -23.15
C GLU A 68 15.25 -3.87 -22.25
N LYS A 69 14.99 -3.05 -21.23
CA LYS A 69 13.81 -3.18 -20.37
C LYS A 69 12.51 -2.91 -21.13
N PHE A 70 12.51 -1.96 -22.08
CA PHE A 70 11.35 -1.72 -22.93
C PHE A 70 11.07 -2.92 -23.82
N ASP A 71 12.11 -3.46 -24.47
CA ASP A 71 11.99 -4.63 -25.33
C ASP A 71 11.39 -5.83 -24.55
N ALA A 72 11.84 -6.03 -23.31
CA ALA A 72 11.29 -7.06 -22.43
C ALA A 72 9.82 -6.81 -22.06
N LEU A 73 9.45 -5.58 -21.71
CA LEU A 73 8.06 -5.21 -21.44
C LEU A 73 7.16 -5.45 -22.66
N GLU A 74 7.61 -5.06 -23.85
CA GLU A 74 6.90 -5.23 -25.11
C GLU A 74 6.68 -6.72 -25.45
N GLU A 75 7.72 -7.54 -25.25
CA GLU A 75 7.67 -8.99 -25.48
C GLU A 75 6.75 -9.71 -24.46
N THR A 76 6.83 -9.32 -23.19
CA THR A 76 6.07 -9.98 -22.11
C THR A 76 4.60 -9.55 -22.09
N TYR A 77 4.28 -8.29 -22.41
CA TYR A 77 2.93 -7.74 -22.31
C TYR A 77 2.37 -7.20 -23.64
N PRO A 78 2.39 -7.97 -24.75
CA PRO A 78 1.99 -7.47 -26.07
C PRO A 78 0.52 -7.04 -26.12
N SER A 79 -0.35 -7.67 -25.32
CA SER A 79 -1.77 -7.29 -25.22
C SER A 79 -1.96 -5.91 -24.60
N LEU A 80 -1.14 -5.54 -23.60
CA LEU A 80 -1.19 -4.22 -22.97
C LEU A 80 -0.81 -3.13 -23.95
N PHE A 81 0.33 -3.29 -24.63
CA PHE A 81 0.81 -2.31 -25.60
C PHE A 81 -0.16 -2.16 -26.78
N GLU A 82 -0.72 -3.26 -27.28
CA GLU A 82 -1.74 -3.20 -28.32
C GLU A 82 -3.04 -2.53 -27.82
N GLN A 83 -3.44 -2.76 -26.57
CA GLN A 83 -4.62 -2.11 -25.99
C GLN A 83 -4.39 -0.61 -25.77
N LEU A 84 -3.20 -0.19 -25.32
CA LEU A 84 -2.81 1.22 -25.25
C LEU A 84 -2.88 1.89 -26.61
N ARG A 85 -2.35 1.22 -27.66
CA ARG A 85 -2.41 1.70 -29.04
C ARG A 85 -3.85 1.97 -29.47
N LYS A 86 -4.75 1.00 -29.33
CA LYS A 86 -6.17 1.15 -29.70
C LYS A 86 -6.87 2.23 -28.90
N THR A 87 -6.67 2.24 -27.58
CA THR A 87 -7.27 3.23 -26.68
C THR A 87 -6.83 4.65 -27.07
N GLY A 88 -5.54 4.80 -27.38
CA GLY A 88 -4.93 6.06 -27.82
C GLY A 88 -5.34 6.51 -29.24
N GLU A 89 -6.00 5.67 -30.03
CA GLU A 89 -6.66 6.12 -31.28
C GLU A 89 -7.92 6.93 -31.00
N ASN A 90 -8.58 6.70 -29.86
CA ASN A 90 -9.83 7.36 -29.47
C ASN A 90 -9.58 8.53 -28.50
N ILE A 91 -8.77 8.32 -27.46
CA ILE A 91 -8.52 9.31 -26.40
C ILE A 91 -7.04 9.64 -26.28
N GLN A 92 -6.69 10.80 -25.71
CA GLN A 92 -5.30 11.10 -25.40
C GLN A 92 -4.82 10.24 -24.22
N ILE A 93 -3.63 9.65 -24.32
CA ILE A 93 -2.96 8.98 -23.19
C ILE A 93 -1.66 9.72 -22.93
N THR A 94 -1.51 10.27 -21.72
CA THR A 94 -0.26 10.87 -21.25
C THR A 94 0.31 10.07 -20.10
N LEU A 95 1.60 9.77 -20.16
CA LEU A 95 2.36 9.12 -19.10
C LEU A 95 3.42 10.08 -18.56
N ILE A 96 3.50 10.25 -17.24
CA ILE A 96 4.67 10.85 -16.59
C ILE A 96 5.43 9.78 -15.79
N PRO A 97 6.77 9.84 -15.70
CA PRO A 97 7.54 8.90 -14.88
C PRO A 97 7.35 9.12 -13.38
N GLY A 98 7.35 8.02 -12.62
CA GLY A 98 7.48 7.99 -11.17
C GLY A 98 8.91 7.64 -10.74
N ASN A 99 9.09 7.10 -9.53
CA ASN A 99 10.43 6.69 -9.09
C ASN A 99 10.82 5.31 -9.64
N HIS A 100 9.91 4.33 -9.66
CA HIS A 100 10.22 2.97 -10.13
C HIS A 100 10.54 2.92 -11.62
N ASP A 101 9.99 3.85 -12.39
CA ASP A 101 10.24 4.01 -13.83
C ASP A 101 10.88 5.36 -14.20
N HIS A 102 11.60 6.01 -13.27
CA HIS A 102 12.28 7.29 -13.53
C HIS A 102 13.25 7.26 -14.73
N GLU A 103 13.75 6.07 -15.09
CA GLU A 103 14.60 5.84 -16.26
C GLU A 103 13.91 6.26 -17.57
N LEU A 104 12.57 6.29 -17.59
CA LEU A 104 11.78 6.84 -18.70
C LEU A 104 12.07 8.32 -18.95
N ALA A 105 12.53 9.08 -17.95
CA ALA A 105 12.92 10.48 -18.09
C ALA A 105 14.35 10.66 -18.64
N ALA A 106 15.13 9.59 -18.77
CA ALA A 106 16.56 9.67 -19.07
C ALA A 106 16.92 9.50 -20.55
N TYR A 107 16.04 8.88 -21.35
CA TYR A 107 16.30 8.55 -22.75
C TYR A 107 15.16 9.01 -23.65
N ASP A 108 15.46 9.85 -24.64
CA ASP A 108 14.49 10.35 -25.64
C ASP A 108 13.88 9.20 -26.44
N GLU A 109 14.61 8.09 -26.61
CA GLU A 109 14.14 6.90 -27.30
C GLU A 109 12.89 6.29 -26.65
N TYR A 110 12.70 6.42 -25.33
CA TYR A 110 11.46 5.98 -24.70
C TYR A 110 10.26 6.76 -25.24
N VAL A 111 10.40 8.07 -25.48
CA VAL A 111 9.34 8.92 -26.03
C VAL A 111 8.94 8.42 -27.42
N GLU A 112 9.92 8.11 -28.27
CA GLU A 112 9.66 7.57 -29.61
C GLU A 112 8.97 6.20 -29.56
N ARG A 113 9.39 5.32 -28.64
CA ARG A 113 8.82 3.97 -28.49
C ARG A 113 7.39 4.00 -27.95
N PHE A 114 7.08 4.84 -26.96
CA PHE A 114 5.72 5.00 -26.44
C PHE A 114 4.78 5.68 -27.44
N ALA A 115 5.27 6.64 -28.22
CA ALA A 115 4.49 7.30 -29.27
C ALA A 115 3.99 6.30 -30.33
N ALA A 116 4.71 5.21 -30.60
CA ALA A 116 4.27 4.14 -31.50
C ALA A 116 3.00 3.42 -31.01
N TYR A 117 2.70 3.50 -29.71
CA TYR A 117 1.49 2.96 -29.07
C TYR A 117 0.51 4.06 -28.66
N ASN A 118 0.58 5.24 -29.28
CA ASN A 118 -0.29 6.38 -28.98
C ASN A 118 -0.23 6.84 -27.52
N VAL A 119 0.92 6.67 -26.85
CA VAL A 119 1.18 7.16 -25.49
C VAL A 119 2.16 8.33 -25.56
N ASP A 120 1.73 9.49 -25.07
CA ASP A 120 2.55 10.69 -24.92
C ASP A 120 3.34 10.62 -23.60
N LEU A 121 4.60 10.20 -23.67
CA LEU A 121 5.51 10.19 -22.53
C LEU A 121 6.06 11.60 -22.30
N VAL A 122 5.67 12.22 -21.19
CA VAL A 122 6.16 13.53 -20.77
C VAL A 122 7.24 13.36 -19.72
N GLN A 123 8.49 13.60 -20.08
CA GLN A 123 9.69 13.46 -19.21
C GLN A 123 9.84 14.62 -18.21
N SER A 124 8.77 14.97 -17.51
CA SER A 124 8.73 16.02 -16.47
C SER A 124 8.41 15.40 -15.11
N LYS A 125 8.80 16.08 -14.02
CA LYS A 125 8.40 15.71 -12.65
C LYS A 125 6.90 15.92 -12.42
N SER A 126 6.33 16.89 -13.12
CA SER A 126 4.93 17.26 -13.00
C SER A 126 4.40 17.89 -14.29
N ILE A 127 3.09 17.85 -14.44
CA ILE A 127 2.36 18.48 -15.54
C ILE A 127 1.17 19.26 -15.00
N THR A 128 0.63 20.15 -15.82
CA THR A 128 -0.61 20.87 -15.52
C THR A 128 -1.59 20.64 -16.66
N ARG A 129 -2.87 20.49 -16.32
CA ARG A 129 -3.97 20.29 -17.27
C ARG A 129 -5.10 21.26 -16.96
N PRO A 130 -5.65 21.97 -17.95
CA PRO A 130 -6.84 22.79 -17.74
C PRO A 130 -8.05 21.92 -17.39
N VAL A 131 -8.99 22.42 -16.61
CA VAL A 131 -10.28 21.78 -16.33
C VAL A 131 -11.33 22.87 -16.12
N GLY A 132 -12.26 23.00 -17.06
CA GLY A 132 -13.13 24.17 -17.11
C GLY A 132 -12.32 25.47 -17.25
N ASP A 133 -12.48 26.38 -16.29
CA ASP A 133 -11.72 27.64 -16.17
C ASP A 133 -10.54 27.57 -15.17
N GLN A 134 -10.29 26.38 -14.60
CA GLN A 134 -9.23 26.13 -13.63
C GLN A 134 -8.20 25.14 -14.18
N ALA A 135 -7.30 24.65 -13.33
CA ALA A 135 -6.26 23.72 -13.66
C ALA A 135 -6.04 22.64 -12.58
N ILE A 136 -5.49 21.52 -13.03
CA ILE A 136 -5.07 20.36 -12.24
C ILE A 136 -3.55 20.30 -12.32
N HIS A 137 -2.89 20.22 -11.17
CA HIS A 137 -1.48 19.87 -11.07
C HIS A 137 -1.35 18.37 -10.83
N LEU A 138 -0.53 17.70 -11.63
CA LEU A 138 -0.23 16.27 -11.48
C LEU A 138 1.26 16.05 -11.30
N GLU A 139 1.62 15.32 -10.26
CA GLU A 139 2.96 14.77 -10.05
C GLU A 139 2.85 13.35 -9.50
N HIS A 140 3.87 12.50 -9.68
CA HIS A 140 3.80 11.16 -9.11
C HIS A 140 3.81 11.20 -7.56
N GLY A 141 4.55 12.14 -6.96
CA GLY A 141 4.57 12.38 -5.52
C GLY A 141 5.79 11.79 -4.80
N ASN A 142 6.64 11.03 -5.48
CA ASN A 142 7.96 10.65 -4.95
C ASN A 142 8.84 11.88 -4.66
N GLN A 143 8.54 13.01 -5.29
CA GLN A 143 9.17 14.30 -5.02
C GLN A 143 9.01 14.69 -3.54
N GLN A 144 7.94 14.29 -2.86
CA GLN A 144 7.69 14.66 -1.45
C GLN A 144 8.15 13.60 -0.44
N ASP A 145 8.73 12.49 -0.90
CA ASP A 145 9.24 11.41 -0.05
C ASP A 145 10.77 11.42 -0.04
N PRO A 146 11.44 11.81 1.07
CA PRO A 146 12.89 11.83 1.17
C PRO A 146 13.58 10.50 0.82
N ASN A 147 12.91 9.36 1.03
CA ASN A 147 13.48 8.05 0.74
C ASN A 147 13.38 7.65 -0.74
N ASN A 148 12.54 8.33 -1.51
CA ASN A 148 12.26 8.04 -2.92
C ASN A 148 12.43 9.26 -3.86
N ARG A 149 12.82 10.41 -3.30
CA ARG A 149 13.07 11.64 -4.05
C ARG A 149 14.27 11.48 -4.98
N ILE A 150 14.08 11.85 -6.23
CA ILE A 150 15.12 11.90 -7.25
C ILE A 150 15.44 13.38 -7.50
N GLU A 151 16.62 13.81 -7.04
CA GLU A 151 17.05 15.22 -7.14
C GLU A 151 17.32 15.61 -8.60
N ASP A 152 18.29 14.94 -9.24
CA ASP A 152 18.64 15.13 -10.64
C ASP A 152 17.78 14.22 -11.54
N TRP A 153 16.64 14.76 -12.00
CA TRP A 153 15.69 14.04 -12.84
C TRP A 153 16.26 13.76 -14.23
N GLY A 154 16.11 12.52 -14.68
CA GLY A 154 16.72 12.04 -15.92
C GLY A 154 18.16 11.53 -15.77
N ASP A 155 18.79 11.63 -14.58
CA ASP A 155 20.06 10.96 -14.32
C ASP A 155 19.81 9.55 -13.75
N THR A 156 20.16 8.53 -14.53
CA THR A 156 20.00 7.11 -14.16
C THR A 156 20.93 6.65 -13.05
N ASN A 157 21.92 7.46 -12.66
CA ASN A 157 22.83 7.14 -11.57
C ASN A 157 22.30 7.60 -10.20
N VAL A 158 21.25 8.44 -10.17
CA VAL A 158 20.63 8.89 -8.93
C VAL A 158 19.74 7.78 -8.38
N THR A 159 20.21 7.15 -7.30
CA THR A 159 19.52 6.02 -6.67
C THR A 159 19.15 6.36 -5.23
N PRO A 160 17.88 6.69 -4.95
CA PRO A 160 17.45 7.02 -3.59
C PRO A 160 17.43 5.77 -2.69
N LEU A 161 17.24 5.93 -1.38
CA LEU A 161 17.28 4.79 -0.44
C LEU A 161 16.25 3.71 -0.77
N GLY A 162 15.07 4.10 -1.27
CA GLY A 162 14.03 3.19 -1.71
C GLY A 162 14.45 2.27 -2.86
N TYR A 163 15.30 2.76 -3.78
CA TYR A 163 15.87 1.94 -4.86
C TYR A 163 16.64 0.75 -4.30
N TYR A 164 17.56 0.99 -3.36
CA TYR A 164 18.36 -0.09 -2.77
C TYR A 164 17.52 -1.10 -2.00
N TYR A 165 16.49 -0.62 -1.28
CA TYR A 165 15.54 -1.51 -0.63
C TYR A 165 14.83 -2.39 -1.66
N ASN A 166 14.32 -1.79 -2.73
CA ASN A 166 13.59 -2.49 -3.77
C ASN A 166 14.46 -3.52 -4.51
N THR A 167 15.60 -3.10 -5.05
CA THR A 167 16.50 -3.98 -5.83
C THR A 167 17.10 -5.10 -4.97
N LEU A 168 17.47 -4.83 -3.70
CA LEU A 168 18.13 -5.84 -2.86
C LEU A 168 17.15 -6.76 -2.12
N VAL A 169 15.96 -6.26 -1.77
CA VAL A 169 14.97 -6.99 -0.97
C VAL A 169 13.82 -7.47 -1.84
N THR A 170 13.13 -6.59 -2.57
CA THR A 170 11.95 -6.93 -3.38
C THR A 170 12.31 -7.79 -4.59
N SER A 171 13.25 -7.38 -5.44
CA SER A 171 13.63 -8.17 -6.62
C SER A 171 14.19 -9.54 -6.21
N ARG A 172 15.02 -9.57 -5.16
CA ARG A 172 15.54 -10.82 -4.60
C ARG A 172 14.44 -11.70 -3.99
N ALA A 173 13.42 -11.10 -3.39
CA ALA A 173 12.25 -11.80 -2.90
C ALA A 173 11.44 -12.43 -4.04
N GLY A 174 11.23 -11.69 -5.14
CA GLY A 174 10.66 -12.21 -6.39
C GLY A 174 11.42 -13.43 -6.90
N GLN A 175 12.75 -13.31 -7.04
CA GLN A 175 13.63 -14.38 -7.54
C GLN A 175 13.70 -15.64 -6.65
N LEU A 176 13.36 -15.50 -5.37
CA LEU A 176 13.41 -16.61 -4.41
C LEU A 176 12.04 -17.18 -4.09
N SER A 177 10.95 -16.54 -4.54
CA SER A 177 9.60 -16.89 -4.13
C SER A 177 9.20 -18.31 -4.52
N ASP A 178 9.68 -18.81 -5.66
CA ASP A 178 9.45 -20.19 -6.13
C ASP A 178 10.16 -21.27 -5.33
N ARG A 179 11.09 -20.91 -4.44
CA ARG A 179 11.79 -21.87 -3.58
C ARG A 179 11.01 -22.21 -2.32
N GLY A 180 9.98 -21.44 -1.98
CA GLY A 180 9.10 -21.68 -0.85
C GLY A 180 8.12 -22.84 -1.10
N ARG A 181 7.39 -23.29 -0.06
CA ARG A 181 6.25 -24.20 -0.30
C ARG A 181 5.10 -23.51 -1.01
N TYR A 182 5.05 -22.18 -0.91
CA TYR A 182 4.04 -21.33 -1.49
C TYR A 182 4.72 -20.07 -2.07
N ASN A 183 4.17 -19.54 -3.17
CA ASN A 183 4.66 -18.33 -3.82
C ASN A 183 4.09 -17.09 -3.12
N TRP A 184 4.70 -16.67 -2.00
CA TRP A 184 4.23 -15.53 -1.19
C TRP A 184 5.29 -14.46 -0.96
N LEU A 185 6.54 -14.73 -1.31
CA LEU A 185 7.64 -13.80 -1.06
C LEU A 185 7.53 -12.59 -2.00
N LYS A 186 6.97 -12.78 -3.20
CA LYS A 186 6.61 -11.70 -4.15
C LYS A 186 5.71 -10.62 -3.54
N ASP A 187 4.84 -10.97 -2.58
CA ASP A 187 3.95 -10.00 -1.93
C ASP A 187 4.69 -9.05 -0.96
N VAL A 188 6.03 -9.11 -0.83
CA VAL A 188 6.80 -8.19 0.03
C VAL A 188 6.60 -6.72 -0.40
N GLN A 189 6.40 -6.47 -1.69
CA GLN A 189 6.11 -5.14 -2.24
C GLN A 189 4.80 -4.55 -1.71
N ALA A 190 3.84 -5.41 -1.33
CA ALA A 190 2.56 -5.02 -0.76
C ALA A 190 2.63 -4.74 0.76
N VAL A 191 3.78 -4.97 1.40
CA VAL A 191 3.94 -4.81 2.86
C VAL A 191 4.31 -3.36 3.18
N THR A 192 3.29 -2.55 3.44
CA THR A 192 3.49 -1.15 3.85
C THR A 192 3.04 -0.92 5.31
N PRO A 193 3.82 -0.15 6.10
CA PRO A 193 5.20 0.30 5.83
C PRO A 193 6.23 -0.84 6.02
N THR A 194 7.43 -0.64 5.49
CA THR A 194 8.53 -1.62 5.37
C THR A 194 8.96 -2.26 6.69
N GLU A 195 8.82 -1.57 7.82
CA GLU A 195 9.17 -2.10 9.15
C GLU A 195 8.28 -3.28 9.57
N ARG A 196 7.16 -3.50 8.86
CA ARG A 196 6.29 -4.65 9.08
C ARG A 196 6.80 -5.93 8.42
N VAL A 197 7.77 -5.86 7.50
CA VAL A 197 8.29 -7.02 6.77
C VAL A 197 8.77 -8.15 7.69
N PRO A 198 9.53 -7.92 8.77
CA PRO A 198 9.92 -9.00 9.69
C PRO A 198 8.73 -9.71 10.34
N VAL A 199 7.69 -8.94 10.73
CA VAL A 199 6.48 -9.50 11.36
C VAL A 199 5.62 -10.23 10.33
N TRP A 200 5.55 -9.70 9.11
CA TRP A 200 4.89 -10.36 7.98
C TRP A 200 5.56 -11.68 7.61
N MET A 201 6.89 -11.73 7.53
CA MET A 201 7.63 -12.98 7.31
C MET A 201 7.35 -14.00 8.41
N LEU A 202 7.31 -13.59 9.69
CA LEU A 202 6.95 -14.47 10.80
C LEU A 202 5.52 -15.01 10.65
N SER A 203 4.58 -14.15 10.25
CA SER A 203 3.20 -14.55 9.95
C SER A 203 3.15 -15.59 8.83
N LYS A 204 3.76 -15.31 7.67
CA LYS A 204 3.75 -16.22 6.52
C LYS A 204 4.48 -17.53 6.85
N TYR A 205 5.57 -17.49 7.61
CA TYR A 205 6.19 -18.70 8.14
C TYR A 205 5.20 -19.49 9.01
N PHE A 206 4.56 -18.86 10.00
CA PHE A 206 3.65 -19.55 10.91
C PHE A 206 2.43 -20.15 10.20
N TYR A 207 1.79 -19.39 9.31
CA TYR A 207 0.55 -19.81 8.66
C TYR A 207 0.78 -20.62 7.38
N ARG A 208 1.84 -20.40 6.60
CA ARG A 208 2.05 -21.10 5.31
C ARG A 208 3.17 -22.14 5.35
N GLU A 209 4.32 -21.83 5.93
CA GLU A 209 5.50 -22.72 5.85
C GLU A 209 5.62 -23.75 6.98
N MET A 210 5.22 -23.38 8.20
CA MET A 210 5.38 -24.19 9.41
C MET A 210 4.68 -25.55 9.25
N ASN A 211 5.33 -26.61 9.72
CA ASN A 211 4.75 -27.95 9.73
C ASN A 211 3.37 -27.93 10.43
N PRO A 212 2.29 -28.45 9.80
CA PRO A 212 0.94 -28.38 10.37
C PRO A 212 0.82 -28.97 11.79
N LEU A 213 1.55 -30.06 12.09
CA LEU A 213 1.52 -30.68 13.42
C LEU A 213 2.11 -29.73 14.48
N LEU A 214 3.25 -29.09 14.17
CA LEU A 214 3.86 -28.11 15.05
C LEU A 214 2.96 -26.88 15.22
N ARG A 215 2.41 -26.37 14.11
CA ARG A 215 1.53 -25.19 14.10
C ARG A 215 0.31 -25.42 15.00
N TYR A 216 -0.43 -26.51 14.78
CA TYR A 216 -1.64 -26.78 15.56
C TYR A 216 -1.33 -27.16 17.03
N ALA A 217 -0.15 -27.71 17.32
CA ALA A 217 0.30 -27.89 18.71
C ALA A 217 0.61 -26.56 19.41
N LEU A 218 1.13 -25.56 18.69
CA LEU A 218 1.44 -24.23 19.23
C LEU A 218 0.22 -23.33 19.39
N VAL A 219 -0.82 -23.47 18.55
CA VAL A 219 -2.00 -22.58 18.57
C VAL A 219 -2.64 -22.46 19.97
N PRO A 220 -2.94 -23.56 20.72
CA PRO A 220 -3.51 -23.45 22.06
C PRO A 220 -2.60 -22.70 23.04
N PHE A 221 -1.28 -22.92 22.95
CA PHE A 221 -0.31 -22.25 23.81
C PHE A 221 -0.28 -20.73 23.54
N LEU A 222 -0.21 -20.34 22.26
CA LEU A 222 -0.17 -18.93 21.86
C LEU A 222 -1.47 -18.21 22.20
N LEU A 223 -2.62 -18.86 21.99
CA LEU A 223 -3.94 -18.32 22.28
C LEU A 223 -4.17 -18.12 23.79
N LEU A 224 -3.74 -19.09 24.60
CA LEU A 224 -3.88 -19.06 26.06
C LEU A 224 -2.71 -18.35 26.77
N PHE A 225 -1.75 -17.78 26.03
CA PHE A 225 -0.54 -17.21 26.62
C PHE A 225 -0.85 -16.17 27.71
N ASN A 226 -1.75 -15.23 27.45
CA ASN A 226 -2.09 -14.17 28.40
C ASN A 226 -2.68 -14.73 29.71
N ILE A 227 -3.57 -15.73 29.59
CA ILE A 227 -4.14 -16.43 30.75
C ILE A 227 -3.03 -17.18 31.50
N SER A 228 -2.16 -17.85 30.75
CA SER A 228 -1.04 -18.63 31.30
C SER A 228 -0.01 -17.74 32.00
N ALA A 229 0.24 -16.54 31.49
CA ALA A 229 1.08 -15.52 32.13
C ALA A 229 0.48 -15.06 33.46
N ILE A 230 -0.83 -14.80 33.51
CA ILE A 230 -1.52 -14.47 34.76
C ILE A 230 -1.42 -15.63 35.75
N LEU A 231 -1.68 -16.86 35.31
CA LEU A 231 -1.56 -18.06 36.14
C LEU A 231 -0.13 -18.28 36.64
N ALA A 232 0.88 -17.97 35.82
CA ALA A 232 2.29 -18.04 36.21
C ALA A 232 2.61 -17.05 37.32
N ILE A 233 2.10 -15.82 37.23
CA ILE A 233 2.26 -14.79 38.28
C ILE A 233 1.55 -15.24 39.56
N LEU A 234 0.31 -15.73 39.48
CA LEU A 234 -0.44 -16.23 40.64
C LEU A 234 0.27 -17.43 41.28
N ALA A 235 0.83 -18.35 40.49
CA ALA A 235 1.62 -19.46 40.98
C ALA A 235 2.90 -18.98 41.68
N ALA A 236 3.58 -17.97 41.14
CA ALA A 236 4.75 -17.36 41.79
C ALA A 236 4.37 -16.70 43.13
N LEU A 237 3.25 -15.96 43.18
CA LEU A 237 2.75 -15.36 44.43
C LEU A 237 2.39 -16.41 45.48
N ASN A 238 1.81 -17.53 45.06
CA ASN A 238 1.55 -18.68 45.94
C ASN A 238 2.85 -19.29 46.48
N LEU A 239 3.84 -19.53 45.61
CA LEU A 239 5.15 -20.08 45.99
C LEU A 239 5.92 -19.17 46.96
N LEU A 240 5.78 -17.85 46.81
CA LEU A 240 6.38 -16.85 47.69
C LEU A 240 5.56 -16.62 48.98
N GLY A 241 4.42 -17.30 49.15
CA GLY A 241 3.54 -17.16 50.31
C GLY A 241 2.79 -15.84 50.38
N VAL A 242 2.70 -15.09 49.27
CA VAL A 242 2.02 -13.79 49.21
C VAL A 242 0.52 -13.95 49.05
N TRP A 243 0.07 -14.85 48.16
CA TRP A 243 -1.36 -15.06 47.89
C TRP A 243 -1.66 -16.45 47.29
N SER A 244 -2.29 -17.35 48.06
CA SER A 244 -2.55 -18.74 47.66
C SER A 244 -3.99 -19.04 47.19
N ALA A 245 -4.95 -18.25 47.65
CA ALA A 245 -6.38 -18.50 47.45
C ALA A 245 -6.80 -18.75 45.97
N PRO A 246 -6.28 -18.02 44.96
CA PRO A 246 -6.66 -18.25 43.56
C PRO A 246 -6.24 -19.63 43.03
N VAL A 247 -5.06 -20.10 43.42
CA VAL A 247 -4.52 -21.40 42.98
C VAL A 247 -5.31 -22.53 43.63
N GLU A 248 -5.51 -22.47 44.95
CA GLU A 248 -6.25 -23.47 45.73
C GLU A 248 -7.72 -23.61 45.26
N THR A 249 -8.37 -22.48 44.98
CA THR A 249 -9.74 -22.44 44.45
C THR A 249 -9.83 -23.13 43.09
N THR A 250 -8.87 -22.83 42.19
CA THR A 250 -8.85 -23.40 40.84
C THR A 250 -8.59 -24.89 40.86
N THR A 251 -7.64 -25.37 41.67
CA THR A 251 -7.37 -26.81 41.83
C THR A 251 -8.58 -27.54 42.40
N SER A 252 -9.24 -26.96 43.40
CA SER A 252 -10.43 -27.55 44.03
C SER A 252 -11.61 -27.62 43.08
N PHE A 253 -11.86 -26.56 42.30
CA PHE A 253 -12.92 -26.53 41.30
C PHE A 253 -12.70 -27.56 40.19
N LEU A 254 -11.49 -27.60 39.59
CA LEU A 254 -11.18 -28.56 38.54
C LEU A 254 -11.21 -30.00 39.05
N GLY A 255 -10.79 -30.24 40.30
CA GLY A 255 -10.87 -31.55 40.94
C GLY A 255 -12.27 -32.17 40.96
N GLN A 256 -13.33 -31.35 40.91
CA GLN A 256 -14.73 -31.82 40.85
C GLN A 256 -15.06 -32.58 39.55
N PHE A 257 -14.27 -32.38 38.50
CA PHE A 257 -14.48 -33.00 37.18
C PHE A 257 -13.64 -34.28 36.97
N GLY A 258 -13.03 -34.81 38.04
CA GLY A 258 -12.28 -36.06 37.99
C GLY A 258 -11.11 -36.03 37.01
N THR A 259 -10.99 -37.05 36.16
CA THR A 259 -9.87 -37.20 35.20
C THR A 259 -9.79 -36.08 34.18
N VAL A 260 -10.93 -35.54 33.73
CA VAL A 260 -10.98 -34.43 32.78
C VAL A 260 -10.43 -33.15 33.43
N GLY A 261 -10.84 -32.90 34.67
CA GLY A 261 -10.32 -31.78 35.46
C GLY A 261 -8.81 -31.85 35.69
N THR A 262 -8.29 -33.04 36.01
CA THR A 262 -6.84 -33.28 36.14
C THR A 262 -6.10 -33.01 34.84
N ALA A 263 -6.63 -33.44 33.69
CA ALA A 263 -6.02 -33.19 32.39
C ALA A 263 -5.95 -31.69 32.06
N ILE A 264 -7.03 -30.95 32.31
CA ILE A 264 -7.07 -29.49 32.13
C ILE A 264 -6.07 -28.80 33.08
N TRP A 265 -6.02 -29.23 34.35
CA TRP A 265 -5.07 -28.68 35.32
C TRP A 265 -3.62 -28.88 34.87
N MET A 266 -3.26 -30.09 34.42
CA MET A 266 -1.91 -30.37 33.91
C MET A 266 -1.56 -29.48 32.71
N LEU A 267 -2.49 -29.29 31.77
CA LEU A 267 -2.30 -28.39 30.64
C LEU A 267 -2.03 -26.95 31.11
N LEU A 268 -2.82 -26.44 32.06
CA LEU A 268 -2.65 -25.10 32.62
C LEU A 268 -1.31 -24.94 33.35
N VAL A 269 -0.89 -25.94 34.14
CA VAL A 269 0.40 -25.91 34.84
C VAL A 269 1.57 -25.90 33.86
N VAL A 270 1.53 -26.73 32.82
CA VAL A 270 2.57 -26.75 31.76
C VAL A 270 2.62 -25.40 31.05
N ASN A 271 1.45 -24.86 30.66
CA ASN A 271 1.38 -23.56 29.98
C ASN A 271 1.87 -22.42 30.88
N ALA A 272 1.46 -22.40 32.15
CA ALA A 272 1.90 -21.38 33.12
C ALA A 272 3.41 -21.48 33.39
N SER A 273 3.97 -22.69 33.47
CA SER A 273 5.41 -22.88 33.64
C SER A 273 6.20 -22.33 32.43
N LEU A 274 5.73 -22.63 31.22
CA LEU A 274 6.35 -22.14 29.98
C LEU A 274 6.18 -20.62 29.84
N ALA A 275 4.99 -20.08 30.14
CA ALA A 275 4.76 -18.64 30.16
C ALA A 275 5.65 -17.93 31.19
N GLY A 276 5.80 -18.51 32.39
CA GLY A 276 6.70 -18.00 33.43
C GLY A 276 8.16 -17.95 32.96
N LEU A 277 8.65 -19.01 32.31
CA LEU A 277 10.00 -19.03 31.71
C LEU A 277 10.16 -17.95 30.64
N LEU A 278 9.17 -17.80 29.75
CA LEU A 278 9.19 -16.79 28.71
C LEU A 278 9.13 -15.37 29.28
N LEU A 279 8.39 -15.12 30.37
CA LEU A 279 8.40 -13.84 31.06
C LEU A 279 9.76 -13.56 31.71
N LEU A 280 10.37 -14.57 32.35
CA LEU A 280 11.66 -14.44 33.02
C LEU A 280 12.78 -14.04 32.04
N VAL A 281 12.76 -14.56 30.81
CA VAL A 281 13.72 -14.18 29.76
C VAL A 281 13.25 -12.94 28.99
N GLY A 282 11.95 -12.85 28.72
CA GLY A 282 11.34 -11.81 27.90
C GLY A 282 11.35 -10.43 28.53
N ILE A 283 11.18 -10.33 29.86
CA ILE A 283 11.24 -9.03 30.58
C ILE A 283 12.64 -8.40 30.45
N PRO A 284 13.75 -9.07 30.79
CA PRO A 284 15.09 -8.53 30.55
C PRO A 284 15.36 -8.15 29.09
N LEU A 285 14.98 -9.00 28.14
CA LEU A 285 15.15 -8.72 26.71
C LEU A 285 14.33 -7.51 26.25
N TYR A 286 13.11 -7.35 26.76
CA TYR A 286 12.27 -6.19 26.48
C TYR A 286 12.92 -4.90 26.99
N LEU A 287 13.44 -4.90 28.22
CA LEU A 287 14.13 -3.75 28.80
C LEU A 287 15.40 -3.40 28.00
N LEU A 288 16.21 -4.41 27.63
CA LEU A 288 17.39 -4.23 26.79
C LEU A 288 17.01 -3.66 25.41
N ARG A 289 15.98 -4.22 24.76
CA ARG A 289 15.49 -3.72 23.47
C ARG A 289 15.01 -2.27 23.60
N GLN A 290 14.30 -1.93 24.67
CA GLN A 290 13.83 -0.57 24.88
C GLN A 290 15.00 0.41 25.06
N ASP A 291 16.07 0.00 25.76
CA ASP A 291 17.28 0.80 25.95
C ASP A 291 18.06 1.00 24.64
N ILE A 292 18.22 -0.07 23.85
CA ILE A 292 18.80 -0.02 22.50
C ILE A 292 17.98 0.92 21.62
N LYS A 293 16.64 0.79 21.61
CA LYS A 293 15.75 1.65 20.81
C LYS A 293 15.90 3.11 21.20
N LYS A 294 15.88 3.43 22.50
CA LYS A 294 16.12 4.81 22.98
C LYS A 294 17.48 5.35 22.52
N THR A 295 18.50 4.51 22.54
CA THR A 295 19.85 4.86 22.09
C THR A 295 19.87 5.16 20.59
N ILE A 296 19.28 4.29 19.77
CA ILE A 296 19.17 4.48 18.32
C ILE A 296 18.42 5.77 17.99
N ASN A 297 17.26 6.00 18.61
CA ASN A 297 16.46 7.21 18.42
C ASN A 297 17.25 8.48 18.78
N ARG A 298 18.07 8.43 19.84
CA ARG A 298 18.92 9.57 20.23
C ARG A 298 19.98 9.91 19.17
N PHE A 299 20.47 8.92 18.43
CA PHE A 299 21.48 9.13 17.40
C PHE A 299 20.90 9.52 16.04
N GLY A 300 19.57 9.53 15.87
CA GLY A 300 18.94 9.86 14.58
C GLY A 300 19.32 8.92 13.44
N VAL A 301 19.90 7.74 13.74
CA VAL A 301 20.42 6.78 12.74
C VAL A 301 19.31 6.15 11.91
N PHE A 302 18.08 6.22 12.41
CA PHE A 302 16.88 5.98 11.64
C PHE A 302 15.94 7.14 11.90
N GLU A 303 15.50 7.85 10.86
CA GLU A 303 14.26 8.63 10.90
C GLU A 303 13.12 7.64 11.20
N THR A 304 12.94 7.35 12.49
CA THR A 304 11.95 6.40 12.98
C THR A 304 11.03 7.10 13.92
N ASP A 305 10.18 7.94 13.34
CA ASP A 305 8.84 8.10 13.87
C ASP A 305 7.89 7.21 13.07
N LEU A 306 7.38 6.22 13.78
CA LEU A 306 6.46 5.13 13.38
C LEU A 306 5.06 5.61 12.96
N THR A 307 4.98 6.87 12.56
CA THR A 307 3.89 7.55 11.86
C THR A 307 4.57 8.67 11.08
N VAL A 308 5.39 8.34 10.06
CA VAL A 308 5.67 9.31 9.00
C VAL A 308 4.29 9.74 8.55
N ASP A 309 3.96 11.01 8.78
CA ASP A 309 2.73 11.57 8.29
C ASP A 309 2.79 11.49 6.77
N THR A 310 2.17 10.46 6.21
CA THR A 310 2.23 10.18 4.77
C THR A 310 1.46 11.21 3.95
N GLN A 311 0.85 12.22 4.58
CA GLN A 311 -0.01 13.18 3.90
C GLN A 311 0.48 14.62 4.10
N THR A 312 1.09 14.98 5.23
CA THR A 312 1.55 16.35 5.47
C THR A 312 2.52 16.89 4.42
N PRO A 313 3.57 16.16 3.97
CA PRO A 313 4.45 16.65 2.91
C PRO A 313 3.69 16.99 1.62
N TYR A 314 2.68 16.19 1.26
CA TYR A 314 1.85 16.41 0.07
C TYR A 314 0.90 17.59 0.22
N LYS A 315 0.35 17.81 1.43
CA LYS A 315 -0.46 19.00 1.72
C LYS A 315 0.38 20.27 1.67
N GLU A 316 1.59 20.23 2.19
CA GLU A 316 2.52 21.36 2.16
C GLU A 316 2.91 21.69 0.72
N ALA A 317 3.30 20.68 -0.08
CA ALA A 317 3.58 20.85 -1.50
C ALA A 317 2.37 21.39 -2.29
N ALA A 318 1.16 20.87 -2.01
CA ALA A 318 -0.06 21.36 -2.65
C ALA A 318 -0.32 22.84 -2.33
N ARG A 319 -0.10 23.28 -1.09
CA ARG A 319 -0.21 24.70 -0.72
C ARG A 319 0.77 25.56 -1.50
N GLU A 320 2.03 25.13 -1.61
CA GLU A 320 3.03 25.86 -2.40
C GLU A 320 2.59 26.00 -3.86
N VAL A 321 2.01 24.94 -4.45
CA VAL A 321 1.50 24.98 -5.83
C VAL A 321 0.28 25.90 -5.96
N PHE A 322 -0.68 25.83 -5.05
CA PHE A 322 -1.86 26.69 -5.06
C PHE A 322 -1.49 28.17 -4.85
N ASP A 323 -0.49 28.45 -4.02
CA ASP A 323 0.03 29.81 -3.80
C ASP A 323 0.80 30.35 -5.03
N GLU A 324 1.51 29.49 -5.77
CA GLU A 324 2.27 29.87 -6.96
C GLU A 324 1.38 30.03 -8.21
N LYS A 325 0.33 29.20 -8.32
CA LYS A 325 -0.55 29.11 -9.49
C LYS A 325 -2.01 29.23 -9.07
N GLU A 326 -2.52 30.47 -9.12
CA GLU A 326 -3.89 30.81 -8.69
C GLU A 326 -5.00 30.08 -9.46
N ASP A 327 -4.70 29.54 -10.65
CA ASP A 327 -5.63 28.75 -11.47
C ASP A 327 -5.66 27.27 -11.09
N VAL A 328 -4.71 26.78 -10.28
CA VAL A 328 -4.65 25.37 -9.89
C VAL A 328 -5.52 25.14 -8.65
N VAL A 329 -6.55 24.29 -8.79
CA VAL A 329 -7.48 23.94 -7.70
C VAL A 329 -7.43 22.48 -7.28
N VAL A 330 -6.75 21.63 -8.06
CA VAL A 330 -6.53 20.22 -7.73
C VAL A 330 -5.05 19.89 -7.81
N PHE A 331 -4.51 19.30 -6.75
CA PHE A 331 -3.19 18.68 -6.70
C PHE A 331 -3.37 17.15 -6.65
N CYS A 332 -3.00 16.45 -7.71
CA CYS A 332 -3.16 15.00 -7.84
C CYS A 332 -1.80 14.28 -7.80
N TYR A 333 -1.69 13.28 -6.93
CA TYR A 333 -0.45 12.51 -6.73
C TYR A 333 -0.68 11.00 -6.52
N GLY A 334 0.34 10.19 -6.82
CA GLY A 334 0.39 8.74 -6.59
C GLY A 334 1.26 8.37 -5.38
N HIS A 335 2.15 7.39 -5.53
CA HIS A 335 3.30 7.05 -4.68
C HIS A 335 3.01 6.47 -3.28
N THR A 336 1.88 6.82 -2.65
CA THR A 336 1.55 6.35 -1.30
C THR A 336 0.64 5.13 -1.27
N HIS A 337 0.09 4.72 -2.42
CA HIS A 337 -0.75 3.55 -2.60
C HIS A 337 -2.02 3.57 -1.73
N ARG A 338 -2.53 4.79 -1.45
CA ARG A 338 -3.64 5.04 -0.51
C ARG A 338 -4.58 6.08 -1.12
N PRO A 339 -5.64 5.65 -1.84
CA PRO A 339 -6.57 6.60 -2.43
C PRO A 339 -7.18 7.47 -1.33
N SER A 340 -7.14 8.78 -1.53
CA SER A 340 -7.66 9.76 -0.58
C SER A 340 -7.89 11.10 -1.24
N VAL A 341 -8.98 11.77 -0.92
CA VAL A 341 -9.21 13.18 -1.28
C VAL A 341 -9.36 14.02 -0.02
N GLN A 342 -8.73 15.18 0.01
CA GLN A 342 -8.79 16.10 1.14
C GLN A 342 -8.84 17.55 0.66
N SER A 343 -9.72 18.35 1.26
CA SER A 343 -9.72 19.79 1.07
C SER A 343 -8.53 20.40 1.81
N VAL A 344 -7.76 21.22 1.10
CA VAL A 344 -6.65 21.99 1.63
C VAL A 344 -6.82 23.41 1.12
N ASP A 345 -7.11 24.32 2.05
CA ASP A 345 -7.49 25.70 1.75
C ASP A 345 -8.70 25.70 0.81
N ASP A 346 -8.63 26.35 -0.37
CA ASP A 346 -9.73 26.38 -1.35
C ASP A 346 -9.58 25.31 -2.46
N GLY A 347 -8.60 24.40 -2.35
CA GLY A 347 -8.33 23.34 -3.33
C GLY A 347 -8.48 21.92 -2.79
N LEU A 348 -8.25 20.93 -3.67
CA LEU A 348 -8.25 19.50 -3.34
C LEU A 348 -6.87 18.87 -3.52
N VAL A 349 -6.48 18.07 -2.53
CA VAL A 349 -5.33 17.18 -2.58
C VAL A 349 -5.83 15.75 -2.76
N VAL A 350 -5.49 15.16 -3.90
CA VAL A 350 -6.05 13.89 -4.41
C VAL A 350 -4.94 12.87 -4.56
N ASN A 351 -5.04 11.74 -3.88
CA ASN A 351 -4.17 10.58 -4.09
C ASN A 351 -4.83 9.58 -5.05
N SER A 352 -4.21 9.26 -6.18
CA SER A 352 -4.76 8.37 -7.21
C SER A 352 -4.84 6.89 -6.81
N GLY A 353 -4.21 6.51 -5.69
CA GLY A 353 -4.30 5.17 -5.14
C GLY A 353 -3.23 4.24 -5.68
N THR A 354 -3.61 3.01 -6.01
CA THR A 354 -2.69 1.99 -6.56
C THR A 354 -3.50 0.90 -7.25
N TRP A 355 -2.87 0.20 -8.19
CA TRP A 355 -3.42 -1.02 -8.75
C TRP A 355 -2.82 -2.30 -8.13
N LEU A 356 -1.91 -2.14 -7.17
CA LEU A 356 -1.29 -3.26 -6.49
C LEU A 356 -2.19 -3.88 -5.42
N LYS A 357 -1.88 -5.16 -5.12
CA LYS A 357 -2.42 -5.87 -3.97
C LYS A 357 -2.05 -5.14 -2.68
N ARG A 358 -3.00 -5.00 -1.76
CA ARG A 358 -2.80 -4.39 -0.44
C ARG A 358 -2.89 -5.42 0.67
N LEU A 359 -2.00 -5.33 1.66
CA LEU A 359 -1.99 -6.20 2.82
C LEU A 359 -2.47 -5.47 4.09
N HIS A 360 -3.63 -5.86 4.59
CA HIS A 360 -4.22 -5.30 5.80
C HIS A 360 -3.84 -6.13 7.03
N ARG A 361 -3.01 -5.56 7.90
CA ARG A 361 -2.65 -6.21 9.17
C ARG A 361 -3.87 -6.32 10.09
N ARG A 362 -4.14 -7.54 10.56
CA ARG A 362 -5.14 -7.88 11.58
C ARG A 362 -4.44 -8.58 12.74
N ASP A 363 -4.27 -7.84 13.84
CA ASP A 363 -3.70 -8.41 15.06
C ASP A 363 -4.61 -9.50 15.64
N GLY A 364 -3.99 -10.52 16.24
CA GLY A 364 -4.71 -11.61 16.92
C GLY A 364 -5.64 -11.07 18.01
N ILE A 365 -6.78 -11.74 18.20
CA ILE A 365 -7.83 -11.30 19.14
C ILE A 365 -7.33 -11.37 20.60
N ILE A 366 -6.51 -12.37 20.91
CA ILE A 366 -5.89 -12.62 22.22
C ILE A 366 -4.54 -13.36 22.07
N GLY A 367 -3.69 -13.29 23.10
CA GLY A 367 -2.45 -14.08 23.17
C GLY A 367 -1.29 -13.51 22.35
N LEU A 368 -0.37 -14.39 21.94
CA LEU A 368 0.83 -14.07 21.15
C LEU A 368 0.75 -14.60 19.71
N LEU A 369 -0.45 -14.78 19.16
CA LEU A 369 -0.61 -15.24 17.79
C LEU A 369 -0.03 -14.21 16.80
N PRO A 370 0.71 -14.65 15.77
CA PRO A 370 1.16 -13.75 14.71
C PRO A 370 -0.03 -13.06 14.04
N PRO A 371 0.09 -11.76 13.70
CA PRO A 371 -0.99 -11.05 13.02
C PRO A 371 -1.25 -11.67 11.65
N VAL A 372 -2.49 -11.62 11.19
CA VAL A 372 -2.86 -12.03 9.84
C VAL A 372 -2.70 -10.83 8.91
N PHE A 373 -2.07 -11.02 7.75
CA PHE A 373 -1.99 -10.01 6.71
C PHE A 373 -3.04 -10.34 5.64
N TYR A 374 -4.18 -9.66 5.71
CA TYR A 374 -5.34 -9.91 4.89
C TYR A 374 -5.17 -9.24 3.52
N PRO A 375 -5.14 -9.99 2.40
CA PRO A 375 -4.97 -9.41 1.08
C PRO A 375 -6.29 -8.89 0.50
N SER A 376 -6.25 -7.73 -0.13
CA SER A 376 -7.36 -7.19 -0.91
C SER A 376 -6.84 -6.28 -2.02
N TYR A 377 -7.71 -6.04 -3.00
CA TYR A 377 -7.51 -5.07 -4.06
C TYR A 377 -8.33 -3.82 -3.77
N GLN A 378 -7.81 -2.68 -4.20
CA GLN A 378 -8.49 -1.39 -4.18
C GLN A 378 -8.11 -0.63 -5.45
N LEU A 379 -8.41 -1.25 -6.61
CA LEU A 379 -8.08 -0.71 -7.91
C LEU A 379 -9.02 0.46 -8.21
N CYS A 380 -8.47 1.61 -8.58
CA CYS A 380 -9.28 2.77 -8.90
C CYS A 380 -8.68 3.63 -10.01
N ALA A 381 -9.55 4.37 -10.68
CA ALA A 381 -9.21 5.53 -11.48
C ALA A 381 -9.86 6.77 -10.88
N VAL A 382 -9.11 7.85 -10.74
CA VAL A 382 -9.68 9.15 -10.35
C VAL A 382 -10.28 9.79 -11.59
N ARG A 383 -11.55 10.14 -11.55
CA ARG A 383 -12.23 10.88 -12.62
C ARG A 383 -12.35 12.35 -12.20
N ILE A 384 -11.78 13.26 -12.98
CA ILE A 384 -11.82 14.70 -12.71
C ILE A 384 -12.54 15.40 -13.87
N THR A 385 -13.58 16.17 -13.55
CA THR A 385 -14.41 16.87 -14.54
C THR A 385 -14.74 18.29 -14.12
N ALA A 386 -15.04 19.16 -15.09
CA ALA A 386 -15.70 20.43 -14.85
C ALA A 386 -17.21 20.26 -15.04
N GLU A 387 -18.00 20.56 -14.01
CA GLU A 387 -19.47 20.49 -14.02
C GLU A 387 -20.05 21.76 -13.39
N ASP A 388 -20.88 22.51 -14.12
CA ASP A 388 -21.65 23.66 -13.60
C ASP A 388 -20.84 24.70 -12.79
N GLY A 389 -19.62 25.04 -13.22
CA GLY A 389 -18.76 25.99 -12.49
C GLY A 389 -18.13 25.39 -11.22
N GLN A 390 -17.97 24.07 -11.21
CA GLN A 390 -17.27 23.31 -10.17
C GLN A 390 -16.28 22.34 -10.82
N VAL A 391 -15.18 22.07 -10.12
CA VAL A 391 -14.31 20.93 -10.44
C VAL A 391 -14.70 19.78 -9.53
N VAL A 392 -15.07 18.65 -10.14
CA VAL A 392 -15.54 17.44 -9.47
C VAL A 392 -14.44 16.39 -9.53
N VAL A 393 -14.21 15.73 -8.40
CA VAL A 393 -13.28 14.59 -8.27
C VAL A 393 -14.05 13.38 -7.76
N ASP A 394 -14.10 12.33 -8.57
CA ASP A 394 -14.71 11.05 -8.26
C ASP A 394 -13.66 9.92 -8.29
N TYR A 395 -13.93 8.83 -7.55
CA TYR A 395 -13.15 7.61 -7.62
C TYR A 395 -13.97 6.49 -8.25
N GLU A 396 -13.54 6.02 -9.41
CA GLU A 396 -14.13 4.86 -10.08
C GLU A 396 -13.46 3.58 -9.58
N GLU A 397 -14.25 2.70 -8.95
CA GLU A 397 -13.78 1.38 -8.53
C GLU A 397 -13.68 0.43 -9.73
N VAL A 398 -12.51 -0.18 -9.90
CA VAL A 398 -12.35 -1.33 -10.81
C VAL A 398 -12.44 -2.60 -9.98
N GLN A 399 -13.56 -3.31 -10.12
CA GLN A 399 -13.87 -4.45 -9.25
C GLN A 399 -12.94 -5.63 -9.52
N LYS A 400 -12.18 -6.02 -8.50
CA LYS A 400 -11.42 -7.26 -8.46
C LYS A 400 -11.80 -8.08 -7.23
N PRO A 401 -12.20 -9.35 -7.37
CA PRO A 401 -12.52 -10.19 -6.22
C PRO A 401 -11.36 -10.25 -5.23
N SER A 402 -11.68 -10.26 -3.93
CA SER A 402 -10.64 -10.44 -2.90
C SER A 402 -9.93 -11.78 -3.10
N PRO A 403 -8.58 -11.82 -3.10
CA PRO A 403 -7.82 -13.07 -3.22
C PRO A 403 -7.85 -13.89 -1.91
N SER A 404 -8.45 -13.35 -0.85
CA SER A 404 -8.47 -13.97 0.47
C SER A 404 -9.03 -15.40 0.56
N PRO A 405 -10.04 -15.83 -0.23
CA PRO A 405 -10.51 -17.22 -0.18
C PRO A 405 -9.44 -18.25 -0.60
N GLU A 406 -8.57 -17.85 -1.52
CA GLU A 406 -7.53 -18.69 -2.11
C GLU A 406 -6.21 -18.55 -1.35
N GLU A 407 -5.84 -17.32 -0.95
CA GLU A 407 -4.56 -17.06 -0.30
C GLU A 407 -4.54 -17.35 1.20
N LEU A 408 -5.65 -17.10 1.91
CA LEU A 408 -5.68 -17.28 3.36
C LEU A 408 -5.94 -18.74 3.75
N THR A 409 -5.11 -19.24 4.65
CA THR A 409 -5.32 -20.54 5.27
C THR A 409 -6.61 -20.57 6.10
N LEU A 410 -7.12 -21.77 6.39
CA LEU A 410 -8.30 -21.92 7.26
C LEU A 410 -8.10 -21.29 8.65
N THR A 411 -6.88 -21.33 9.18
CA THR A 411 -6.57 -20.70 10.48
C THR A 411 -6.63 -19.18 10.38
N GLU A 412 -6.04 -18.59 9.34
CA GLU A 412 -6.11 -17.13 9.12
C GLU A 412 -7.54 -16.65 8.93
N ARG A 413 -8.36 -17.38 8.15
CA ARG A 413 -9.78 -17.08 7.97
C ARG A 413 -10.55 -17.13 9.28
N LEU A 414 -10.32 -18.15 10.11
CA LEU A 414 -10.96 -18.26 11.43
C LEU A 414 -10.58 -17.10 12.36
N LEU A 415 -9.31 -16.69 12.35
CA LEU A 415 -8.81 -15.59 13.19
C LEU A 415 -9.27 -14.19 12.73
N THR A 416 -9.79 -14.10 11.51
CA THR A 416 -10.22 -12.83 10.89
C THR A 416 -11.73 -12.76 10.62
N VAL A 417 -12.52 -13.74 11.07
CA VAL A 417 -13.98 -13.73 10.95
C VAL A 417 -14.56 -12.42 11.50
N GLY A 418 -15.40 -11.75 10.70
CA GLY A 418 -16.02 -10.47 11.05
C GLY A 418 -15.06 -9.27 11.06
N ARG A 419 -13.81 -9.46 10.62
CA ARG A 419 -12.76 -8.41 10.58
C ARG A 419 -12.14 -8.27 9.17
N THR A 420 -12.88 -8.67 8.15
CA THR A 420 -12.52 -8.46 6.74
C THR A 420 -12.28 -6.97 6.49
N PRO A 421 -11.19 -6.58 5.81
CA PRO A 421 -11.01 -5.20 5.36
C PRO A 421 -12.13 -4.79 4.41
N ASN A 422 -12.57 -3.55 4.56
CA ASN A 422 -13.47 -2.89 3.63
C ASN A 422 -12.70 -1.72 2.99
N PRO A 423 -12.03 -1.93 1.85
CA PRO A 423 -11.25 -0.89 1.19
C PRO A 423 -12.19 0.06 0.43
N GLU A 424 -12.98 0.86 1.17
CA GLU A 424 -13.84 1.87 0.56
C GLU A 424 -12.98 2.96 -0.10
N LEU A 425 -13.36 3.34 -1.32
CA LEU A 425 -12.80 4.49 -2.01
C LEU A 425 -13.37 5.79 -1.40
N PRO A 426 -12.66 6.91 -1.51
CA PRO A 426 -13.15 8.19 -1.03
C PRO A 426 -14.45 8.61 -1.73
N ASP A 427 -15.30 9.34 -1.00
CA ASP A 427 -16.51 9.93 -1.55
C ASP A 427 -16.17 11.05 -2.56
N ARG A 428 -17.14 11.36 -3.43
CA ARG A 428 -17.10 12.48 -4.37
C ARG A 428 -16.74 13.78 -3.65
N ALA A 429 -15.77 14.52 -4.20
CA ALA A 429 -15.36 15.82 -3.72
C ALA A 429 -15.53 16.89 -4.81
N VAL A 430 -15.74 18.14 -4.40
CA VAL A 430 -15.95 19.27 -5.32
C VAL A 430 -15.19 20.51 -4.87
N VAL A 431 -14.74 21.32 -5.83
CA VAL A 431 -14.24 22.68 -5.63
C VAL A 431 -15.15 23.64 -6.37
N GLU A 432 -15.65 24.67 -5.68
CA GLU A 432 -16.41 25.76 -6.31
C GLU A 432 -15.46 26.70 -7.04
N THR A 433 -15.68 26.94 -8.34
CA THR A 433 -14.79 27.82 -9.13
C THR A 433 -15.36 29.23 -9.30
N GLU A 434 -16.60 29.48 -8.88
CA GLU A 434 -17.21 30.80 -8.83
C GLU A 434 -17.19 31.37 -7.40
N GLN A 435 -16.53 32.51 -7.20
CA GLN A 435 -16.87 33.38 -6.07
C GLN A 435 -18.32 33.85 -6.28
N SER A 436 -19.25 33.34 -5.48
CA SER A 436 -20.61 33.89 -5.41
C SER A 436 -20.53 35.37 -5.05
N VAL A 437 -20.58 36.26 -6.05
CA VAL A 437 -20.79 37.69 -5.82
C VAL A 437 -22.24 37.82 -5.37
N PRO A 438 -22.54 38.17 -4.10
CA PRO A 438 -23.91 38.38 -3.69
C PRO A 438 -24.51 39.49 -4.57
N PRO A 439 -25.76 39.35 -5.04
CA PRO A 439 -26.37 40.37 -5.88
C PRO A 439 -26.31 41.70 -5.14
N ARG A 440 -25.69 42.72 -5.75
CA ARG A 440 -25.74 44.09 -5.23
C ARG A 440 -27.21 44.46 -5.08
N GLU A 441 -27.65 44.66 -3.84
CA GLU A 441 -28.95 45.28 -3.57
C GLU A 441 -29.03 46.59 -4.34
N PRO A 442 -30.14 46.86 -5.05
CA PRO A 442 -30.35 48.15 -5.68
C PRO A 442 -30.40 49.21 -4.57
N ALA A 443 -29.52 50.21 -4.68
CA ALA A 443 -29.54 51.37 -3.81
C ALA A 443 -30.90 52.08 -3.92
N GLU A 444 -31.61 52.20 -2.80
CA GLU A 444 -32.76 53.11 -2.65
C GLU A 444 -32.33 54.57 -2.54
#